data_AF-A0A6P1D603-F1
#
_entry.id   AF-A0A6P1D603-F1
#
_cell.length_a   1.000
_cell.length_b   1.000
_cell.length_c   1.000
_cell.angle_alpha   90.00
_cell.angle_beta   90.00
_cell.angle_gamma   90.00
#
_symmetry.space_group_name_H-M   'P 1'
#
loop_
_entity.id
_entity.type
_entity.pdbx_description
1 polymer ?
#
loop_
_entity_poly.entity_id
_entity_poly.type
_entity_poly.pdbx_seq_one_letter_code
_entity_poly.pdbx_strand_id
1 'polypeptide(L)' 'MVTLYANQTVVRSEDLPEVIRAAEVLNIGVKIENVAVPLGDDTYSMEWIVTRDEEAPAYEEWDGRYEEADEDPAELTVVE' A
#
# COMPACT_ATOMS: atom_id res chain seq x y z
N MET A 1 17.03 -17.94 15.32
CA MET A 1 16.55 -16.63 15.81
C MET A 1 17.01 -15.59 14.79
N VAL A 2 16.10 -15.05 13.98
CA VAL A 2 16.41 -14.05 12.95
C VAL A 2 15.65 -12.79 13.35
N THR A 3 16.38 -11.78 13.78
CA THR A 3 15.82 -10.47 14.13
C THR A 3 16.07 -9.55 12.94
N LEU A 4 15.05 -9.33 12.11
CA LEU A 4 15.10 -8.32 11.07
C LEU A 4 14.79 -6.95 11.70
N TYR A 5 15.75 -6.03 11.69
CA TYR A 5 15.53 -4.59 11.92
C TYR A 5 15.48 -3.85 10.57
N ALA A 6 14.72 -4.38 9.62
CA ALA A 6 14.39 -3.63 8.42
C ALA A 6 13.11 -2.86 8.74
N ASN A 7 13.21 -1.55 8.96
CA ASN A 7 12.03 -0.67 9.08
C ASN A 7 11.24 -0.60 7.77
N GLN A 8 11.78 -1.15 6.68
CA GLN A 8 11.23 -1.10 5.33
C GLN A 8 11.57 -2.39 4.59
N THR A 9 10.63 -2.93 3.84
CA THR A 9 10.82 -4.11 2.99
C THR A 9 10.17 -3.91 1.63
N VAL A 10 10.72 -4.55 0.59
CA VAL A 10 10.11 -4.64 -0.73
C VAL A 10 9.29 -5.92 -0.78
N VAL A 11 8.06 -5.82 -1.25
CA VAL A 11 7.06 -6.89 -1.29
C VAL A 11 6.48 -6.97 -2.70
N ARG A 12 6.29 -8.20 -3.18
CA ARG A 12 5.61 -8.43 -4.46
C ARG A 12 4.12 -8.21 -4.33
N SER A 13 3.47 -7.94 -5.46
CA SER A 13 2.02 -7.72 -5.49
C SER A 13 1.22 -8.93 -4.98
N GLU A 14 1.72 -10.15 -5.17
CA GLU A 14 1.06 -11.39 -4.70
C GLU A 14 1.07 -11.53 -3.16
N ASP A 15 2.13 -11.04 -2.50
CA ASP A 15 2.34 -11.20 -1.07
C ASP A 15 1.78 -10.03 -0.24
N LEU A 16 1.51 -8.88 -0.88
CA LEU A 16 1.02 -7.67 -0.21
C LEU A 16 -0.24 -7.88 0.64
N PRO A 17 -1.29 -8.62 0.17
CA PRO A 17 -2.48 -8.84 0.98
C PRO A 17 -2.21 -9.59 2.29
N GLU A 18 -1.26 -10.54 2.27
CA GLU A 18 -0.87 -11.29 3.47
C GLU A 18 -0.12 -10.41 4.45
N VAL A 19 0.75 -9.52 3.95
CA VAL A 19 1.48 -8.54 4.77
C VAL A 19 0.55 -7.54 5.43
N ILE A 20 -0.44 -7.00 4.70
CA ILE A 20 -1.46 -6.10 5.25
C ILE A 20 -2.24 -6.79 6.37
N ARG A 21 -2.76 -7.99 6.10
CA ARG A 21 -3.51 -8.75 7.10
C ARG A 21 -2.68 -9.04 8.35
N ALA A 22 -1.40 -9.39 8.18
CA ALA A 22 -0.51 -9.63 9.30
C ALA A 22 -0.29 -8.34 10.13
N ALA A 23 -0.11 -7.19 9.48
CA ALA A 23 0.02 -5.90 10.15
C ALA A 23 -1.25 -5.54 10.96
N GLU A 24 -2.43 -5.78 10.40
CA GLU A 24 -3.71 -5.55 11.08
C GLU A 24 -3.90 -6.44 12.31
N VAL A 25 -3.64 -7.75 12.18
CA VAL A 25 -3.74 -8.70 13.29
C VAL A 25 -2.77 -8.36 14.43
N LEU A 26 -1.60 -7.84 14.08
CA LEU A 26 -0.58 -7.41 15.05
C LEU A 26 -0.80 -5.98 15.55
N ASN A 27 -1.80 -5.27 15.04
CA ASN A 27 -2.08 -3.86 15.31
C ASN A 27 -0.84 -2.96 15.09
N ILE A 28 -0.15 -3.18 13.97
CA ILE A 28 1.05 -2.46 13.56
C ILE A 28 0.71 -1.51 12.42
N GLY A 29 1.15 -0.26 12.55
CA GLY A 29 1.16 0.71 11.47
C GLY A 29 2.02 0.29 10.30
N VAL A 30 1.52 0.43 9.07
CA VAL A 30 2.36 0.27 7.86
C VAL A 30 2.03 1.33 6.84
N LYS A 31 3.08 1.95 6.28
CA LYS A 31 3.01 2.81 5.10
C LYS A 31 3.33 1.96 3.86
N ILE A 32 2.45 2.01 2.87
CA ILE A 32 2.56 1.22 1.64
C ILE A 32 2.73 2.17 0.46
N GLU A 33 3.81 1.98 -0.32
CA GLU A 33 4.15 2.82 -1.46
C GLU A 33 4.41 1.96 -2.68
N ASN A 34 3.85 2.35 -3.83
CA ASN A 34 4.12 1.68 -5.10
C ASN A 34 5.42 2.21 -5.71
N VAL A 35 6.31 1.32 -6.15
CA VAL A 35 7.58 1.70 -6.76
C VAL A 35 7.84 0.89 -8.03
N ALA A 36 8.20 1.60 -9.09
CA ALA A 36 8.69 1.00 -10.33
C ALA A 36 10.19 0.66 -10.19
N VAL A 37 10.50 -0.63 -10.21
CA VAL A 37 11.88 -1.15 -10.13
C VAL A 37 12.36 -1.46 -11.55
N PRO A 38 13.43 -0.83 -12.04
CA PRO A 38 13.95 -1.10 -13.38
C PRO A 38 14.53 -2.53 -13.45
N LEU A 39 14.11 -3.29 -14.45
CA LEU A 39 14.60 -4.64 -14.76
C LEU A 39 15.62 -4.64 -15.92
N GLY A 40 15.85 -3.49 -16.57
CA GLY A 40 16.70 -3.33 -17.76
C GLY A 40 15.87 -3.05 -19.02
N ASP A 41 16.52 -2.56 -20.09
CA ASP A 41 15.92 -2.29 -21.42
C ASP A 41 14.48 -1.75 -21.36
N ASP A 42 14.27 -0.63 -20.67
CA ASP A 42 12.97 0.05 -20.50
C ASP A 42 11.85 -0.79 -19.86
N THR A 43 12.20 -1.90 -19.21
CA THR A 43 11.26 -2.77 -18.48
C THR A 43 11.27 -2.43 -17.00
N TYR A 44 10.08 -2.30 -16.40
CA TYR A 44 9.90 -2.03 -14.98
C TYR A 44 9.04 -3.12 -14.32
N SER A 45 9.41 -3.55 -13.12
CA SER A 45 8.54 -4.31 -12.21
C SER A 45 7.80 -3.35 -11.29
N MET A 46 6.53 -3.62 -11.01
CA MET A 46 5.77 -2.91 -9.99
C MET A 46 5.91 -3.66 -8.68
N GLU A 47 6.68 -3.09 -7.76
CA GLU A 47 6.89 -3.64 -6.42
C GLU A 47 6.28 -2.70 -5.37
N TRP A 48 6.10 -3.20 -4.17
CA TRP A 48 5.55 -2.45 -3.04
C TRP A 48 6.58 -2.28 -1.96
N ILE A 49 6.80 -1.04 -1.55
CA ILE A 49 7.58 -0.74 -0.36
C ILE A 49 6.64 -0.70 0.83
N VAL A 50 6.88 -1.56 1.81
CA VAL A 50 6.16 -1.59 3.08
C VAL A 50 7.11 -1.08 4.16
N THR A 51 6.78 0.06 4.75
CA THR A 51 7.53 0.67 5.84
C THR A 51 6.72 0.53 7.13
N ARG A 52 7.35 0.07 8.20
CA ARG A 52 6.70 0.04 9.52
C ARG A 52 6.46 1.46 9.99
N ASP A 53 5.23 1.72 10.37
CA ASP A 53 4.79 2.95 11.00
C ASP A 53 4.50 2.68 12.49
N GLU A 54 4.73 3.68 13.34
CA GLU A 54 4.46 3.61 14.78
C GLU A 54 2.96 3.83 15.07
N GLU A 55 2.24 4.44 14.12
CA GLU A 55 0.81 4.70 14.22
C GLU A 55 0.01 3.65 13.42
N ALA A 56 -0.87 2.92 14.12
CA ALA A 56 -1.77 1.97 13.47
C ALA A 56 -2.72 2.72 12.51
N PRO A 57 -3.03 2.17 11.32
CA PRO A 57 -3.95 2.82 10.39
C PRO A 57 -5.32 3.01 11.06
N ALA A 58 -5.74 4.26 11.20
CA ALA A 58 -7.08 4.62 11.63
C ALA A 58 -8.01 4.53 10.41
N TYR A 59 -8.53 3.33 10.14
CA TYR A 59 -9.60 3.20 9.17
C TYR A 59 -10.86 3.83 9.74
N GLU A 60 -11.49 4.72 8.98
CA GLU A 60 -12.86 5.11 9.28
C GLU A 60 -13.75 3.86 9.15
N GLU A 61 -14.60 3.59 10.14
CA GLU A 61 -15.60 2.53 10.04
C GLU A 61 -16.47 2.85 8.83
N TRP A 62 -16.31 2.07 7.76
CA TRP A 62 -17.15 2.22 6.59
C TRP A 62 -18.56 1.73 6.96
N ASP A 63 -19.56 2.61 6.84
CA ASP A 63 -20.97 2.34 7.19
C ASP A 63 -21.63 1.26 6.30
N GLY A 64 -20.85 0.61 5.42
CA GLY A 64 -21.33 -0.43 4.48
C GLY A 64 -22.27 0.12 3.40
N ARG A 65 -22.50 1.42 3.37
CA ARG A 65 -23.22 2.12 2.31
C ARG A 65 -22.22 2.74 1.36
N TYR A 66 -22.36 2.41 0.09
CA TYR A 66 -21.81 3.23 -0.98
C TYR A 66 -22.63 4.53 -1.02
N GLU A 67 -22.05 5.62 -0.54
CA GLU A 67 -22.53 6.94 -0.92
C GLU A 67 -22.01 7.17 -2.34
N GLU A 68 -22.95 7.32 -3.28
CA GLU A 68 -22.64 7.86 -4.61
C GLU A 68 -21.95 9.19 -4.35
N ALA A 69 -20.65 9.28 -4.67
CA ALA A 69 -19.95 10.54 -4.60
C ALA A 69 -20.76 11.52 -5.43
N ASP A 70 -21.29 12.58 -4.81
CA ASP A 70 -21.97 13.68 -5.52
C ASP A 70 -21.13 13.97 -6.76
N GLU A 71 -21.71 13.70 -7.94
CA GLU A 71 -21.05 13.80 -9.24
C GLU A 71 -20.64 15.26 -9.50
N ASP A 72 -19.56 15.71 -8.87
CA ASP A 72 -18.65 16.65 -9.50
C ASP A 72 -17.63 15.76 -10.22
N PRO A 73 -17.72 15.64 -11.55
CA PRO A 73 -16.79 14.81 -12.29
C PRO A 73 -15.39 15.33 -11.99
N ALA A 74 -14.63 14.59 -11.18
CA ALA A 74 -13.22 14.81 -11.01
C ALA A 74 -12.62 14.72 -12.41
N GLU A 75 -12.36 15.88 -13.01
CA GLU A 75 -11.83 16.02 -14.35
C GLU A 75 -10.49 15.28 -14.36
N LEU A 76 -10.50 14.05 -14.88
CA LEU A 76 -9.32 13.25 -15.13
C LEU A 76 -8.53 13.97 -16.22
N THR A 77 -7.72 14.94 -15.82
CA THR A 77 -6.83 15.63 -16.73
C THR A 77 -5.79 14.62 -17.19
N VAL A 78 -5.90 14.24 -18.46
CA VAL A 78 -4.84 13.53 -19.17
C VAL A 78 -3.66 14.50 -19.23
N VAL A 79 -2.57 14.16 -18.53
CA VAL A 79 -1.31 14.87 -18.69
C VAL A 79 -0.71 14.40 -20.02
N GLU A 80 -0.81 15.26 -21.04
CA GLU A 80 -0.04 15.12 -22.30
C GLU A 80 1.46 15.39 -22.09
#